data_AF-A0A8X6RM60-F1
#
_entry.id   AF-A0A8X6RM60-F1
#
_cell.length_a   1.000
_cell.length_b   1.000
_cell.length_c   1.000
_cell.angle_alpha   90.00
_cell.angle_beta   90.00
_cell.angle_gamma   90.00
#
_symmetry.space_group_name_H-M   'P 1'
#
loop_
_entity.id
_entity.type
_entity.pdbx_description
1 polymer ?
#
loop_
_entity_poly.entity_id
_entity_poly.type
_entity_poly.pdbx_seq_one_letter_code
_entity_poly.pdbx_strand_id
1 'polypeptide(L)'
;MDPTCQQRTVQAGGGSMMVWSVFSWRDMGPLIRLDTTLTGDRIATYWLQEHSAEFGRFRWPLKSPDINIIEHISDVLQRAIQKRYPPPTDFWTAL
;
A
#
# COMPACT_ATOMS: atom_id res chain seq x y z
N MET A 1 23.36 -25.24 2.82
CA MET A 1 21.96 -25.29 2.34
C MET A 1 22.00 -25.09 0.83
N ASP A 2 21.46 -26.03 0.08
CA ASP A 2 21.43 -26.03 -1.39
C ASP A 2 20.35 -25.03 -1.89
N PRO A 3 20.65 -24.10 -2.81
CA PRO A 3 19.68 -23.14 -3.33
C PRO A 3 18.52 -23.78 -4.13
N THR A 4 18.59 -25.08 -4.42
CA THR A 4 17.51 -25.82 -5.10
C THR A 4 16.32 -26.16 -4.19
N CYS A 5 16.43 -25.97 -2.87
CA CYS A 5 15.36 -26.27 -1.92
C CYS A 5 14.65 -24.99 -1.45
N GLN A 6 13.93 -24.34 -2.38
CA GLN A 6 13.06 -23.19 -2.06
C GLN A 6 11.63 -23.66 -1.77
N GLN A 7 11.20 -23.54 -0.53
CA GLN A 7 9.79 -23.73 -0.16
C GLN A 7 9.00 -22.48 -0.59
N ARG A 8 7.87 -22.65 -1.28
CA ARG A 8 6.97 -21.52 -1.58
C ARG A 8 6.43 -20.94 -0.28
N THR A 9 6.92 -19.77 0.12
CA THR A 9 6.39 -19.05 1.29
C THR A 9 5.45 -17.95 0.82
N VAL A 10 4.35 -17.74 1.54
CA VAL A 10 3.42 -16.64 1.26
C VAL A 10 3.98 -15.28 1.72
N GLN A 11 5.03 -15.29 2.54
CA GLN A 11 5.64 -14.10 3.12
C GLN A 11 7.15 -14.31 3.29
N ALA A 12 7.95 -13.34 2.86
CA ALA A 12 9.40 -13.33 3.02
C ALA A 12 9.81 -12.56 4.29
N GLY A 13 10.98 -12.89 4.85
CA GLY A 13 11.48 -12.32 6.11
C GLY A 13 11.98 -10.86 6.06
N GLY A 14 11.75 -10.12 4.97
CA GLY A 14 12.30 -8.78 4.72
C GLY A 14 11.53 -7.61 5.34
N GLY A 15 10.54 -7.87 6.21
CA GLY A 15 9.63 -6.86 6.73
C GLY A 15 8.64 -6.33 5.68
N SER A 16 7.62 -5.60 6.12
CA SER A 16 6.66 -4.92 5.25
C SER A 16 6.41 -3.49 5.73
N MET A 17 6.25 -2.56 4.78
CA MET A 17 5.86 -1.18 5.07
C MET A 17 4.39 -1.00 4.69
N MET A 18 3.63 -0.40 5.59
CA MET A 18 2.26 0.01 5.29
C MET A 18 2.21 1.50 5.00
N VAL A 19 1.51 1.87 3.94
CA VAL A 19 1.38 3.24 3.48
C VAL A 19 -0.09 3.52 3.24
N TRP A 20 -0.56 4.70 3.65
CA TRP A 20 -1.87 5.22 3.31
C TRP A 20 -1.73 6.32 2.26
N SER A 21 -2.67 6.38 1.31
CA SER A 21 -2.63 7.37 0.23
C SER A 21 -4.03 7.75 -0.21
N VAL A 22 -4.18 9.01 -0.64
CA VAL A 22 -5.42 9.54 -1.21
C VAL A 22 -5.13 10.02 -2.61
N PHE A 23 -5.89 9.55 -3.60
CA PHE A 23 -5.77 10.02 -4.98
C PHE A 23 -7.05 10.73 -5.37
N SER A 24 -6.91 11.88 -6.04
CA SER A 24 -8.00 12.58 -6.70
C SER A 24 -7.73 12.67 -8.19
N TRP A 25 -8.73 13.09 -8.97
CA TRP A 25 -8.53 13.35 -10.39
C TRP A 25 -7.66 14.59 -10.68
N ARG A 26 -7.52 15.50 -9.70
CA ARG A 26 -6.68 16.71 -9.82
C ARG A 26 -5.23 16.42 -9.44
N ASP A 27 -5.05 15.76 -8.30
CA ASP A 27 -3.75 15.58 -7.66
C ASP A 27 -3.61 14.18 -7.03
N MET A 28 -2.38 13.68 -7.00
CA MET A 28 -2.03 12.36 -6.44
C MET A 28 -2.07 12.29 -4.90
N GLY A 29 -2.39 13.40 -4.22
CA GLY A 29 -2.48 13.52 -2.77
C GLY A 29 -1.24 13.04 -1.98
N PRO A 30 -1.30 13.02 -0.64
CA PRO A 30 -0.16 12.66 0.19
C PRO A 30 0.03 11.14 0.30
N LEU A 31 1.30 10.72 0.34
CA LEU A 31 1.71 9.34 0.64
C LEU A 31 2.22 9.29 2.10
N ILE A 32 1.44 8.71 3.00
CA ILE A 32 1.71 8.73 4.44
C ILE A 32 2.20 7.36 4.89
N ARG A 33 3.44 7.28 5.37
CA ARG A 33 3.99 6.08 5.99
C ARG A 33 3.29 5.82 7.33
N LEU A 34 2.83 4.59 7.54
CA LEU A 34 2.26 4.16 8.81
C LEU A 34 3.31 3.41 9.62
N ASP A 35 3.74 4.00 10.73
CA ASP A 35 4.77 3.42 11.60
C ASP A 35 4.22 2.35 12.56
N THR A 36 2.90 2.22 12.68
CA THR A 36 2.23 1.17 13.49
C THR A 36 0.93 0.73 12.83
N THR A 37 0.32 -0.36 13.33
CA THR A 37 -1.03 -0.82 13.00
C THR A 37 -2.09 0.17 13.50
N LEU A 38 -2.00 1.43 13.09
CA LEU A 38 -3.10 2.37 13.17
C LEU A 38 -4.18 1.80 12.26
N THR A 39 -5.37 1.57 12.80
CA THR A 39 -6.53 1.16 12.00
C THR A 39 -6.68 2.24 10.92
N GLY A 40 -6.43 1.90 9.65
CA GLY A 40 -6.45 2.87 8.55
C GLY A 40 -7.73 3.71 8.51
N ASP A 41 -8.81 3.17 9.09
CA ASP A 41 -10.07 3.82 9.37
C ASP A 41 -9.96 5.13 10.19
N ARG A 42 -9.13 5.18 11.24
CA ARG A 42 -8.96 6.41 12.06
C ARG A 42 -8.28 7.53 11.29
N ILE A 43 -7.28 7.19 10.49
CA ILE A 43 -6.53 8.14 9.67
C ILE A 43 -7.42 8.66 8.55
N ALA A 44 -8.12 7.74 7.86
CA ALA A 44 -9.07 8.11 6.81
C ALA A 44 -10.20 9.00 7.35
N THR A 45 -10.74 8.70 8.54
CA THR A 45 -11.83 9.48 9.13
C THR A 45 -11.36 10.87 9.57
N TYR A 46 -10.19 10.99 10.21
CA TYR A 46 -9.63 12.29 10.60
C TYR A 46 -9.32 13.16 9.38
N TRP A 47 -8.63 12.59 8.39
CA TRP A 47 -8.26 13.32 7.17
C TRP A 47 -9.50 13.77 6.39
N LEU A 48 -10.49 12.88 6.24
CA LEU A 48 -11.75 13.19 5.57
C LEU A 48 -12.56 14.23 6.34
N GLN A 49 -12.51 14.25 7.67
CA GLN A 49 -13.20 15.26 8.47
C GLN A 49 -12.58 16.66 8.24
N GLU A 50 -11.25 16.74 8.27
CA GLU A 50 -10.50 17.97 8.01
C GLU A 50 -10.75 18.51 6.59
N HIS A 51 -10.83 17.62 5.59
CA HIS A 51 -11.01 17.98 4.17
C HIS A 51 -12.45 17.80 3.68
N SER A 52 -13.43 17.65 4.57
CA SER A 52 -14.83 17.34 4.23
C SER A 52 -15.53 18.41 3.39
N ALA A 53 -15.05 19.67 3.48
CA ALA A 53 -15.55 20.78 2.67
C ALA A 53 -15.06 20.71 1.21
N GLU A 54 -13.94 20.03 0.96
CA GLU A 54 -13.33 19.90 -0.36
C GLU A 54 -13.77 18.61 -1.07
N PHE A 55 -14.05 17.55 -0.31
CA PHE A 55 -14.42 16.24 -0.83
C PHE A 55 -15.79 15.78 -0.31
N GLY A 56 -16.72 15.57 -1.24
CA GLY A 56 -18.00 14.93 -0.92
C GLY A 56 -17.81 13.46 -0.52
N ARG A 57 -18.42 13.04 0.59
CA ARG A 57 -18.36 11.64 1.03
C ARG A 57 -19.17 10.76 0.08
N PHE A 58 -18.49 9.89 -0.65
CA PHE A 58 -19.14 8.87 -1.46
C PHE A 58 -19.64 7.72 -0.57
N ARG A 59 -20.90 7.28 -0.76
CA ARG A 59 -21.40 6.07 -0.09
C ARG A 59 -20.85 4.85 -0.83
N TRP A 60 -19.72 4.35 -0.37
CA TRP A 60 -19.07 3.17 -0.97
C TRP A 60 -19.86 1.88 -0.70
N PRO A 61 -20.17 1.07 -1.72
CA PRO A 61 -20.79 -0.24 -1.51
C PRO A 61 -19.85 -1.19 -0.74
N LEU A 62 -20.40 -1.94 0.22
CA LEU A 62 -19.65 -2.96 0.94
C LEU A 62 -19.10 -4.02 -0.03
N LYS A 63 -17.82 -4.39 0.13
CA LYS A 63 -17.12 -5.43 -0.66
C LYS A 63 -16.98 -5.16 -2.16
N SER A 64 -16.90 -3.89 -2.57
CA SER A 64 -16.61 -3.51 -3.97
C SER A 64 -15.20 -2.95 -4.14
N PRO A 65 -14.14 -3.78 -4.10
CA PRO A 65 -12.79 -3.33 -4.43
C PRO A 65 -12.61 -3.06 -5.93
N ASP A 66 -13.46 -3.66 -6.78
CA ASP A 66 -13.48 -3.53 -8.24
C ASP A 66 -13.77 -2.11 -8.73
N ILE A 67 -14.51 -1.33 -7.92
CA ILE A 67 -14.85 0.06 -8.24
C ILE A 67 -13.72 1.02 -7.81
N ASN A 68 -12.78 0.55 -6.97
CA ASN A 68 -11.74 1.39 -6.39
C ASN A 68 -10.54 1.56 -7.34
N ILE A 69 -10.48 2.70 -8.03
CA ILE A 69 -9.35 3.04 -8.92
C ILE A 69 -7.99 3.05 -8.20
N ILE A 70 -7.98 3.24 -6.87
CA ILE A 70 -6.76 3.23 -6.06
C ILE A 70 -6.07 1.87 -6.09
N GLU A 71 -6.81 0.76 -6.22
CA GLU A 71 -6.22 -0.58 -6.33
C GLU A 71 -5.33 -0.69 -7.57
N HIS A 72 -5.79 -0.13 -8.71
CA HIS A 72 -5.01 -0.13 -9.94
C HIS A 72 -3.75 0.74 -9.83
N ILE A 73 -3.87 1.92 -9.23
CA ILE A 73 -2.74 2.83 -9.01
C ILE A 73 -1.72 2.19 -8.05
N SER A 74 -2.20 1.51 -7.00
CA SER A 74 -1.35 0.84 -6.02
C SER A 74 -0.57 -0.32 -6.65
N ASP A 75 -1.18 -1.09 -7.55
CA ASP A 75 -0.49 -2.14 -8.30
C ASP A 75 0.61 -1.57 -9.21
N VAL A 76 0.34 -0.49 -9.96
CA VAL A 76 1.35 0.18 -10.79
C VAL A 76 2.50 0.71 -9.93
N LEU A 77 2.19 1.36 -8.80
CA LEU A 77 3.19 1.86 -7.86
C LEU A 77 4.05 0.72 -7.31
N GLN A 78 3.42 -0.38 -6.87
CA GLN A 78 4.12 -1.55 -6.35
C GLN A 78 5.07 -2.13 -7.39
N ARG A 79 4.65 -2.28 -8.64
CA ARG A 79 5.51 -2.77 -9.73
C ARG A 79 6.69 -1.83 -9.99
N ALA A 80 6.47 -0.52 -9.96
CA ALA A 80 7.52 0.47 -10.13
C ALA A 80 8.55 0.42 -8.98
N ILE A 81 8.08 0.26 -7.74
CA ILE A 81 8.94 0.10 -6.56
C ILE A 81 9.75 -1.18 -6.68
N GLN A 82 9.13 -2.31 -7.01
CA GLN A 82 9.82 -3.59 -7.19
C GLN A 82 10.87 -3.55 -8.30
N LYS A 83 10.62 -2.80 -9.38
CA LYS A 83 11.60 -2.58 -10.44
C LYS A 83 12.80 -1.75 -9.99
N ARG A 84 12.57 -0.77 -9.10
CA ARG A 84 13.61 0.14 -8.61
C ARG A 84 14.41 -0.44 -7.44
N TYR A 85 13.75 -1.25 -6.62
CA TYR A 85 14.31 -1.93 -5.45
C TYR A 85 13.95 -3.41 -5.54
N PRO A 86 14.65 -4.19 -6.38
CA PRO A 86 14.39 -5.61 -6.48
C PRO A 86 14.60 -6.25 -5.11
N PRO A 87 13.73 -7.19 -4.69
CA PRO A 87 13.94 -7.92 -3.45
C PRO A 87 15.31 -8.61 -3.51
N PRO A 88 16.05 -8.67 -2.38
CA PRO A 88 17.32 -9.38 -2.33
C PRO A 88 17.08 -10.81 -2.83
N THR A 89 17.75 -11.17 -3.92
CA THR A 89 17.60 -12.50 -4.52
C THR A 89 18.23 -13.56 -3.62
N ASP A 90 19.17 -13.15 -2.75
CA ASP A 90 19.87 -14.01 -1.81
C ASP A 90 19.73 -13.51 -0.37
N PHE A 91 19.36 -14.44 0.52
CA PHE A 91 19.22 -14.26 1.96
C PHE A 91 20.51 -13.76 2.67
N TRP A 92 21.67 -13.77 1.98
CA TRP A 92 22.96 -13.38 2.56
C TRP A 92 23.32 -11.90 2.39
N THR A 93 22.55 -11.15 1.59
CA THR A 93 22.86 -9.74 1.27
C THR A 93 22.13 -8.71 2.15
N ALA A 94 21.35 -9.16 3.15
CA ALA A 94 20.49 -8.30 3.96
C ALA A 94 20.94 -8.17 5.44
N LEU A 95 22.23 -8.30 5.72
CA LEU A 95 22.83 -8.15 7.06
C LEU A 95 23.86 -7.01 7.09
#